data_AF-A0A1E7L220-F1
#
_entry.id   AF-A0A1E7L220-F1
#
_cell.length_a   1.000
_cell.length_b   1.000
_cell.length_c   1.000
_cell.angle_alpha   90.00
_cell.angle_beta   90.00
_cell.angle_gamma   90.00
#
_symmetry.space_group_name_H-M   'P 1'
#
loop_
_entity.id
_entity.type
_entity.pdbx_description
1 polymer ?
#
loop_
_entity_poly.entity_id
_entity_poly.type
_entity_poly.pdbx_seq_one_letter_code
_entity_poly.pdbx_strand_id
1 'polypeptide(L)'
;MITVERWTGAEATLLLSVKRESQRGFADNLGLSSRTVAHWRQNPTAVCRPATAQILDCALAQCSDEEKSAFRVRLAALHGEPLPPAESAESKTAPCTVVSHKFLPAYVGESLAPIYEVASPRGEGPGGLEQRVLPTERSGAQAATTHLYGCGVVVFHLQEQRHVESLTDLAVWRYHSYPRDRSWAGQQLAQMLGLHADVQSDELAPEYVLSAYELRENSWKGGGLETALHLLTTPSVLVNRQDPQNVSPLAPGVEDAKFQAGWWHPEAVSFGGGVSQGVAGWSGVAYHPQPDERALTMSDIVNLELDAQALWALTSHILHVVEDGRDPVMPKVYGWRYLRSAYVRLTTARPTESAQHRAMREAILSTSELPKLLRSAQEALRDSNP
;
A
#
# COMPACT_ATOMS: atom_id res chain seq x y z
N MET A 1 -8.98 18.72 32.60
CA MET A 1 -9.48 17.35 32.80
C MET A 1 -10.82 17.32 32.10
N ILE A 2 -10.95 16.65 30.94
CA ILE A 2 -12.25 16.53 30.26
C ILE A 2 -12.87 15.25 30.79
N THR A 3 -13.99 15.41 31.48
CA THR A 3 -14.76 14.33 32.11
C THR A 3 -15.88 13.95 31.13
N VAL A 4 -15.99 12.67 30.75
CA VAL A 4 -17.18 12.18 30.04
C VAL A 4 -18.34 12.23 31.04
N GLU A 5 -19.21 13.24 30.94
CA GLU A 5 -20.31 13.39 31.89
C GLU A 5 -21.32 12.24 31.78
N ARG A 6 -21.47 11.67 30.59
CA ARG A 6 -22.42 10.59 30.33
C ARG A 6 -22.06 9.76 29.10
N TRP A 7 -21.59 8.53 29.32
CA TRP A 7 -21.26 7.59 28.25
C TRP A 7 -22.45 7.28 27.34
N THR A 8 -22.30 7.56 26.04
CA THR A 8 -23.17 7.12 24.95
C THR A 8 -22.54 6.00 24.13
N GLY A 9 -23.34 5.32 23.30
CA GLY A 9 -22.84 4.31 22.37
C GLY A 9 -21.79 4.86 21.38
N ALA A 10 -21.94 6.12 20.97
CA ALA A 10 -21.00 6.84 20.12
C ALA A 10 -19.64 7.02 20.82
N GLU A 11 -19.65 7.45 22.08
CA GLU A 11 -18.43 7.65 22.88
C GLU A 11 -17.75 6.33 23.21
N ALA A 12 -18.51 5.27 23.54
CA ALA A 12 -17.97 3.95 23.77
C ALA A 12 -17.33 3.35 22.50
N THR A 13 -17.92 3.59 21.34
CA THR A 13 -17.36 3.21 20.03
C THR A 13 -16.14 4.06 19.68
N LEU A 14 -16.11 5.31 20.12
CA LEU A 14 -14.96 6.17 19.96
C LEU A 14 -13.76 5.65 20.78
N LEU A 15 -13.97 5.23 22.02
CA LEU A 15 -12.93 4.62 22.85
C LEU A 15 -12.35 3.36 22.19
N LEU A 16 -13.22 2.50 21.63
CA LEU A 16 -12.81 1.35 20.82
C LEU A 16 -11.91 1.76 19.65
N SER A 17 -12.28 2.81 18.91
CA SER A 17 -11.50 3.30 17.77
C SER A 17 -10.12 3.81 18.16
N VAL A 18 -10.00 4.40 19.35
CA VAL A 18 -8.75 4.98 19.86
C VAL A 18 -7.79 3.90 20.34
N LYS A 19 -8.32 2.86 21.01
CA LYS A 19 -7.52 1.69 21.45
C LYS A 19 -7.10 0.78 20.29
N ARG A 20 -7.66 0.99 19.08
CA ARG A 20 -7.39 0.21 17.86
C ARG A 20 -7.67 -1.30 18.05
N GLU A 21 -8.61 -1.63 18.90
CA GLU A 21 -8.98 -3.02 19.19
C GLU A 21 -10.08 -3.53 18.25
N SER A 22 -10.14 -4.85 18.06
CA SER A 22 -11.32 -5.45 17.43
C SER A 22 -12.51 -5.37 18.38
N GLN A 23 -13.74 -5.35 17.84
CA GLN A 23 -14.96 -5.34 18.66
C GLN A 23 -15.00 -6.49 19.68
N ARG A 24 -14.50 -7.67 19.28
CA ARG A 24 -14.42 -8.85 20.15
C ARG A 24 -13.36 -8.66 21.23
N GLY A 25 -12.16 -8.21 20.86
CA GLY A 25 -11.08 -7.94 21.81
C GLY A 25 -11.45 -6.87 22.83
N PHE A 26 -12.14 -5.82 22.39
CA PHE A 26 -12.62 -4.76 23.28
C PHE A 26 -13.74 -5.25 24.22
N ALA A 27 -14.67 -6.07 23.72
CA ALA A 27 -15.69 -6.67 24.58
C ALA A 27 -15.06 -7.56 25.66
N ASP A 28 -14.08 -8.39 25.29
CA ASP A 28 -13.36 -9.28 26.19
C ASP A 28 -12.55 -8.46 27.23
N ASN A 29 -11.87 -7.39 26.80
CA ASN A 29 -11.11 -6.49 27.67
C ASN A 29 -12.00 -5.74 28.69
N LEU A 30 -13.23 -5.38 28.32
CA LEU A 30 -14.19 -4.72 29.21
C LEU A 30 -14.99 -5.71 30.07
N GLY A 31 -14.85 -7.03 29.86
CA GLY A 31 -15.69 -8.04 30.50
C GLY A 31 -17.18 -7.94 30.11
N LEU A 32 -17.46 -7.46 28.90
CA LEU A 32 -18.82 -7.26 28.37
C LEU A 32 -19.12 -8.25 27.23
N SER A 33 -20.41 -8.45 26.94
CA SER A 33 -20.78 -9.25 25.77
C SER A 33 -20.46 -8.50 24.47
N SER A 34 -19.95 -9.21 23.46
CA SER A 34 -19.73 -8.65 22.11
C SER A 34 -21.00 -8.06 21.48
N ARG A 35 -22.17 -8.55 21.90
CA ARG A 35 -23.50 -8.05 21.52
C ARG A 35 -23.78 -6.66 22.09
N THR A 36 -23.27 -6.35 23.29
CA THR A 36 -23.37 -5.03 23.92
C THR A 36 -22.59 -3.98 23.11
N VAL A 37 -21.37 -4.34 22.68
CA VAL A 37 -20.55 -3.44 21.84
C VAL A 37 -21.15 -3.30 20.43
N ALA A 38 -21.74 -4.36 19.87
CA ALA A 38 -22.49 -4.30 18.61
C ALA A 38 -23.66 -3.34 18.70
N HIS A 39 -24.40 -3.40 19.81
CA HIS A 39 -25.56 -2.54 20.07
C HIS A 39 -25.18 -1.05 20.14
N TRP A 40 -24.01 -0.69 20.68
CA TRP A 40 -23.53 0.70 20.68
C TRP A 40 -23.27 1.26 19.28
N ARG A 41 -22.71 0.44 18.39
CA ARG A 41 -22.51 0.82 16.98
C ARG A 41 -23.85 1.01 16.26
N GLN A 42 -24.82 0.16 16.55
CA GLN A 42 -26.17 0.22 15.96
C GLN A 42 -27.01 1.36 16.54
N ASN A 43 -26.76 1.73 17.80
CA ASN A 43 -27.50 2.78 18.51
C ASN A 43 -26.53 3.79 19.17
N PRO A 44 -25.90 4.69 18.38
CA PRO A 44 -24.87 5.60 18.88
C PRO A 44 -25.36 6.58 19.97
N THR A 45 -26.64 6.93 19.94
CA THR A 45 -27.27 7.85 20.92
C THR A 45 -27.72 7.15 22.20
N ALA A 46 -27.64 5.82 22.26
CA ALA A 46 -28.07 5.07 23.44
C ALA A 46 -27.13 5.34 24.61
N VAL A 47 -27.69 5.73 25.74
CA VAL A 47 -26.95 5.98 26.98
C VAL A 47 -26.52 4.66 27.62
N CYS A 48 -25.25 4.54 27.96
CA CYS A 48 -24.69 3.42 28.70
C CYS A 48 -25.24 3.37 30.13
N ARG A 49 -25.51 2.16 30.63
CA ARG A 49 -25.94 1.97 32.03
C ARG A 49 -24.82 2.38 33.00
N PRO A 50 -25.12 2.82 34.23
CA PRO A 50 -24.11 3.29 35.18
C PRO A 50 -22.96 2.30 35.44
N ALA A 51 -23.27 1.01 35.58
CA ALA A 51 -22.24 -0.03 35.74
C ALA A 51 -21.31 -0.14 34.53
N THR A 52 -21.83 0.08 33.31
CA THR A 52 -21.03 0.05 32.09
C THR A 52 -20.23 1.33 31.89
N ALA A 53 -20.78 2.49 32.29
CA ALA A 53 -20.05 3.75 32.29
C ALA A 53 -18.79 3.67 33.17
N GLN A 54 -18.90 3.11 34.38
CA GLN A 54 -17.75 2.91 35.27
C GLN A 54 -16.65 2.02 34.65
N ILE A 55 -17.03 0.97 33.92
CA ILE A 55 -16.08 0.11 33.20
C ILE A 55 -15.37 0.91 32.10
N LEU A 56 -16.10 1.74 31.35
CA LEU A 56 -15.54 2.58 30.29
C LEU A 56 -14.62 3.67 30.87
N ASP A 57 -14.95 4.25 32.03
CA ASP A 57 -14.10 5.20 32.74
C ASP A 57 -12.77 4.55 33.16
N CYS A 58 -12.81 3.34 33.71
CA CYS A 58 -11.61 2.57 34.04
C CYS A 58 -10.78 2.27 32.79
N ALA A 59 -11.41 1.87 31.69
CA ALA A 59 -10.72 1.58 30.44
C ALA A 59 -10.06 2.82 29.82
N LEU A 60 -10.72 3.98 29.89
CA LEU A 60 -10.17 5.26 29.46
C LEU A 60 -9.02 5.72 30.38
N ALA A 61 -9.12 5.48 31.69
CA ALA A 61 -8.04 5.79 32.63
C ALA A 61 -6.77 4.95 32.38
N GLN A 62 -6.93 3.74 31.87
CA GLN A 62 -5.84 2.81 31.52
C GLN A 62 -5.21 3.08 30.15
N CYS A 63 -5.79 3.96 29.32
CA CYS A 63 -5.23 4.34 28.03
C CYS A 63 -3.87 5.06 28.16
N SER A 64 -3.04 4.96 27.13
CA SER A 64 -1.80 5.75 27.02
C SER A 64 -2.12 7.25 26.91
N ASP A 65 -1.12 8.11 27.09
CA ASP A 65 -1.33 9.56 26.99
C ASP A 65 -1.67 9.99 25.55
N GLU A 66 -1.15 9.29 24.55
CA GLU A 66 -1.50 9.46 23.14
C GLU A 66 -2.95 9.05 22.88
N GLU A 67 -3.38 7.89 23.40
CA GLU A 67 -4.76 7.42 23.29
C GLU A 67 -5.73 8.37 24.00
N LYS A 68 -5.43 8.81 25.22
CA LYS A 68 -6.25 9.80 25.96
C LYS A 68 -6.35 11.11 25.21
N SER A 69 -5.28 11.53 24.54
CA SER A 69 -5.26 12.77 23.76
C SER A 69 -6.09 12.63 22.49
N ALA A 70 -5.96 11.52 21.77
CA ALA A 70 -6.79 11.21 20.60
C ALA A 70 -8.27 11.07 20.95
N PHE A 71 -8.59 10.44 22.08
CA PHE A 71 -9.97 10.35 22.60
C PHE A 71 -10.55 11.73 22.88
N ARG A 72 -9.80 12.60 23.56
CA ARG A 72 -10.22 13.97 23.85
C ARG A 72 -10.51 14.79 22.59
N VAL A 73 -9.63 14.74 21.61
CA VAL A 73 -9.79 15.46 20.34
C VAL A 73 -11.04 14.99 19.60
N ARG A 74 -11.23 13.68 19.48
CA ARG A 74 -12.38 13.11 18.77
C ARG A 74 -13.69 13.26 19.55
N LEU A 75 -13.64 13.31 20.88
CA LEU A 75 -14.81 13.55 21.73
C LEU A 75 -15.31 14.99 21.56
N ALA A 76 -14.41 15.97 21.55
CA ALA A 76 -14.77 17.38 21.27
C ALA A 76 -15.42 17.53 19.89
N ALA A 77 -14.88 16.85 18.87
CA ALA A 77 -15.48 16.82 17.53
C ALA A 77 -16.86 16.15 17.52
N LEU A 78 -17.05 15.07 18.29
CA LEU A 78 -18.33 14.36 18.40
C LEU A 78 -19.42 15.22 19.08
N HIS A 79 -19.04 16.06 20.04
CA HIS A 79 -19.94 16.98 20.75
C HIS A 79 -20.17 18.31 20.03
N GLY A 80 -19.48 18.54 18.90
CA GLY A 80 -19.54 19.82 18.19
C GLY A 80 -18.94 20.98 18.99
N GLU A 81 -18.10 20.69 19.99
CA GLU A 81 -17.44 21.72 20.77
C GLU A 81 -16.23 22.28 19.99
N PRO A 82 -16.06 23.62 19.96
CA PRO A 82 -14.86 24.21 19.41
C PRO A 82 -13.67 23.78 20.27
N LEU A 83 -12.78 22.97 19.68
CA LEU A 83 -11.54 22.52 20.30
C LEU A 83 -10.79 23.71 20.92
N PRO A 84 -10.24 23.60 22.14
CA PRO A 84 -9.25 24.57 22.60
C PRO A 84 -8.10 24.60 21.57
N PRO A 85 -7.47 25.76 21.34
CA PRO A 85 -6.37 25.86 20.39
C PRO A 85 -5.17 25.07 20.91
N ALA A 86 -5.20 23.76 20.68
CA ALA A 86 -3.99 22.96 20.56
C ALA A 86 -3.21 23.58 19.41
N GLU A 87 -1.92 23.83 19.64
CA GLU A 87 -0.97 24.38 18.68
C GLU A 87 -1.28 23.90 17.26
N SER A 88 -1.99 24.75 16.52
CA SER A 88 -2.43 24.52 15.15
C SER A 88 -1.25 24.79 14.23
N ALA A 89 -0.19 24.02 14.39
CA ALA A 89 0.87 23.89 13.42
C ALA A 89 0.45 22.83 12.38
N GLU A 90 -0.25 23.33 11.36
CA GLU A 90 -0.13 22.89 9.96
C GLU A 90 -0.62 21.49 9.56
N SER A 91 -1.95 21.31 9.54
CA SER A 91 -2.60 20.40 8.56
C SER A 91 -3.02 21.22 7.33
N LYS A 92 -2.03 21.70 6.57
CA LYS A 92 -2.23 22.48 5.34
C LYS A 92 -1.41 21.87 4.21
N THR A 93 -1.78 22.16 2.96
CA THR A 93 -0.94 21.85 1.80
C THR A 93 0.43 22.51 1.97
N ALA A 94 1.48 21.77 1.63
CA ALA A 94 2.86 22.22 1.73
C ALA A 94 3.74 21.54 0.66
N PRO A 95 4.80 22.21 0.19
CA PRO A 95 5.75 21.60 -0.73
C PRO A 95 6.47 20.43 -0.06
N CYS A 96 6.87 19.45 -0.87
CA CYS A 96 7.58 18.29 -0.38
C CYS A 96 8.53 17.70 -1.43
N THR A 97 9.48 16.90 -0.95
CA THR A 97 10.36 16.07 -1.79
C THR A 97 9.99 14.60 -1.62
N VAL A 98 9.63 13.96 -2.72
CA VAL A 98 9.30 12.53 -2.77
C VAL A 98 10.24 11.80 -3.71
N VAL A 99 10.56 10.54 -3.39
CA VAL A 99 11.17 9.60 -4.33
C VAL A 99 10.11 8.60 -4.77
N SER A 100 9.77 8.62 -6.05
CA SER A 100 8.83 7.69 -6.67
C SER A 100 9.59 6.45 -7.14
N HIS A 101 9.24 5.30 -6.60
CA HIS A 101 9.64 3.98 -7.08
C HIS A 101 8.50 3.42 -7.93
N LYS A 102 8.71 3.23 -9.23
CA LYS A 102 7.71 2.69 -10.15
C LYS A 102 8.06 1.26 -10.50
N PHE A 103 7.06 0.37 -10.47
CA PHE A 103 7.17 -1.03 -10.84
C PHE A 103 6.29 -1.28 -12.06
N LEU A 104 6.90 -1.75 -13.14
CA LEU A 104 6.21 -2.07 -14.39
C LEU A 104 6.44 -3.56 -14.72
N PRO A 105 5.58 -4.45 -14.22
CA PRO A 105 5.74 -5.88 -14.40
C PRO A 105 5.11 -6.36 -15.71
N ALA A 106 5.77 -7.30 -16.38
CA ALA A 106 5.28 -7.94 -17.60
C ALA A 106 5.68 -9.42 -17.63
N TYR A 107 4.78 -10.28 -18.09
CA TYR A 107 5.08 -11.68 -18.36
C TYR A 107 5.50 -11.85 -19.82
N VAL A 108 6.66 -12.49 -20.03
CA VAL A 108 7.27 -12.73 -21.35
C VAL A 108 7.59 -14.21 -21.60
N GLY A 109 7.42 -15.06 -20.58
CA GLY A 109 7.60 -16.51 -20.67
C GLY A 109 9.02 -16.94 -21.04
N GLU A 110 9.13 -18.02 -21.81
CA GLU A 110 10.41 -18.66 -22.17
C GLU A 110 11.31 -17.78 -23.05
N SER A 111 10.74 -16.78 -23.73
CA SER A 111 11.49 -15.79 -24.51
C SER A 111 12.54 -15.03 -23.69
N LEU A 112 12.39 -15.03 -22.35
CA LEU A 112 13.34 -14.39 -21.44
C LEU A 112 14.65 -15.16 -21.26
N ALA A 113 14.68 -16.47 -21.50
CA ALA A 113 15.80 -17.34 -21.13
C ALA A 113 17.18 -16.87 -21.65
N PRO A 114 17.35 -16.43 -22.92
CA PRO A 114 18.65 -15.97 -23.41
C PRO A 114 19.21 -14.77 -22.65
N ILE A 115 18.32 -13.87 -22.23
CA ILE A 115 18.66 -12.63 -21.52
C ILE A 115 18.91 -12.92 -20.04
N TYR A 116 18.10 -13.81 -19.47
CA TYR A 116 18.25 -14.26 -18.10
C TYR A 116 19.65 -14.83 -17.86
N GLU A 117 20.19 -15.64 -18.76
CA GLU A 117 21.50 -16.27 -18.53
C GLU A 117 22.69 -15.30 -18.48
N VAL A 118 22.60 -14.19 -19.21
CA VAL A 118 23.67 -13.18 -19.27
C VAL A 118 23.54 -12.08 -18.22
N ALA A 119 22.40 -12.03 -17.51
CA ALA A 119 22.13 -11.02 -16.50
C ALA A 119 22.84 -11.31 -15.16
N SER A 120 23.10 -10.25 -14.40
CA SER A 120 23.82 -10.35 -13.14
C SER A 120 22.94 -10.99 -12.06
N PRO A 121 23.43 -11.99 -11.30
CA PRO A 121 22.68 -12.57 -10.20
C PRO A 121 22.41 -11.51 -9.12
N ARG A 122 21.21 -11.55 -8.53
CA ARG A 122 20.82 -10.74 -7.38
C ARG A 122 20.25 -11.65 -6.29
N GLY A 123 20.49 -11.27 -5.04
CA GLY A 123 19.93 -12.00 -3.90
C GLY A 123 18.40 -12.05 -3.97
N GLU A 124 17.83 -13.18 -3.54
CA GLU A 124 16.38 -13.37 -3.52
C GLU A 124 15.71 -12.37 -2.56
N GLY A 125 14.53 -11.89 -2.96
CA GLY A 125 13.67 -11.07 -2.12
C GLY A 125 12.90 -11.89 -1.06
N PRO A 126 11.98 -11.25 -0.32
CA PRO A 126 11.17 -11.91 0.71
C PRO A 126 10.33 -13.10 0.19
N GLY A 127 9.92 -13.08 -1.07
CA GLY A 127 9.22 -14.17 -1.75
C GLY A 127 10.11 -15.33 -2.15
N GLY A 128 11.44 -15.23 -1.97
CA GLY A 128 12.39 -16.28 -2.34
C GLY A 128 12.33 -16.60 -3.83
N LEU A 129 12.21 -15.56 -4.65
CA LEU A 129 12.14 -15.69 -6.11
C LEU A 129 13.53 -15.45 -6.66
N GLU A 130 14.02 -16.42 -7.44
CA GLU A 130 15.28 -16.29 -8.15
C GLU A 130 15.18 -15.12 -9.13
N GLN A 131 16.09 -14.16 -8.99
CA GLN A 131 16.11 -12.97 -9.82
C GLN A 131 17.51 -12.60 -10.27
N ARG A 132 17.57 -12.01 -11.46
CA ARG A 132 18.75 -11.40 -12.04
C ARG A 132 18.42 -9.98 -12.45
N VAL A 133 19.46 -9.16 -12.63
CA VAL A 133 19.28 -7.74 -12.96
C VAL A 133 20.11 -7.32 -14.15
N LEU A 134 19.54 -6.38 -14.91
CA LEU A 134 20.21 -5.63 -15.94
C LEU A 134 20.10 -4.13 -15.62
N PRO A 135 21.20 -3.36 -15.71
CA PRO A 135 21.11 -1.91 -15.78
C PRO A 135 20.23 -1.50 -16.95
N THR A 136 19.44 -0.45 -16.79
CA THR A 136 18.60 0.08 -17.86
C THR A 136 18.61 1.59 -17.76
N GLU A 137 18.47 2.26 -18.90
CA GLU A 137 18.43 3.72 -18.95
C GLU A 137 17.01 4.19 -19.25
N ARG A 138 16.57 5.19 -18.49
CA ARG A 138 15.32 5.91 -18.74
C ARG A 138 15.61 7.39 -18.59
N SER A 139 15.47 8.14 -19.68
CA SER A 139 15.64 9.59 -19.63
C SER A 139 14.72 10.21 -18.58
N GLY A 140 15.29 10.99 -17.66
CA GLY A 140 14.57 11.62 -16.55
C GLY A 140 14.43 10.76 -15.28
N ALA A 141 14.83 9.49 -15.29
CA ALA A 141 14.96 8.67 -14.09
C ALA A 141 16.34 8.83 -13.46
N GLN A 142 16.40 8.80 -12.13
CA GLN A 142 17.66 8.82 -11.38
C GLN A 142 18.36 7.46 -11.42
N ALA A 143 17.55 6.40 -11.36
CA ALA A 143 17.98 5.03 -11.53
C ALA A 143 16.89 4.24 -12.25
N ALA A 144 17.29 3.32 -13.10
CA ALA A 144 16.41 2.35 -13.72
C ALA A 144 17.10 0.98 -13.71
N THR A 145 16.38 -0.04 -13.25
CA THR A 145 16.88 -1.40 -13.16
C THR A 145 15.82 -2.34 -13.68
N THR A 146 16.22 -3.28 -14.53
CA THR A 146 15.34 -4.33 -15.02
C THR A 146 15.59 -5.60 -14.22
N HIS A 147 14.56 -6.07 -13.52
CA HIS A 147 14.57 -7.31 -12.76
C HIS A 147 13.98 -8.43 -13.61
N LEU A 148 14.73 -9.51 -13.77
CA LEU A 148 14.35 -10.69 -14.52
C LEU A 148 14.13 -11.83 -13.53
N TYR A 149 12.97 -12.47 -13.59
CA TYR A 149 12.63 -13.63 -12.76
C TYR A 149 12.63 -14.87 -13.63
N GLY A 150 13.19 -15.97 -13.12
CA GLY A 150 13.30 -17.22 -13.87
C GLY A 150 11.95 -17.76 -14.38
N CYS A 151 10.85 -17.41 -13.70
CA CYS A 151 9.49 -17.75 -14.10
C CYS A 151 8.96 -16.99 -15.34
N GLY A 152 9.81 -16.26 -16.07
CA GLY A 152 9.43 -15.56 -17.30
C GLY A 152 8.82 -14.18 -17.06
N VAL A 153 9.07 -13.56 -15.90
CA VAL A 153 8.57 -12.22 -15.58
C VAL A 153 9.70 -11.21 -15.62
N VAL A 154 9.41 -10.03 -16.15
CA VAL A 154 10.26 -8.85 -16.09
C VAL A 154 9.58 -7.79 -15.24
N VAL A 155 10.32 -7.13 -14.36
CA VAL A 155 9.85 -5.94 -13.64
C VAL A 155 10.84 -4.81 -13.86
N PHE A 156 10.41 -3.75 -14.56
CA PHE A 156 11.18 -2.52 -14.60
C PHE A 156 10.96 -1.76 -13.30
N HIS A 157 12.04 -1.42 -12.62
CA HIS A 157 12.04 -0.56 -11.45
C HIS A 157 12.66 0.79 -11.81
N LEU A 158 11.86 1.85 -11.77
CA LEU A 158 12.30 3.23 -12.01
C LEU A 158 12.29 4.01 -10.70
N GLN A 159 13.33 4.82 -10.48
CA GLN A 159 13.42 5.74 -9.35
C GLN A 159 13.46 7.19 -9.85
N GLU A 160 12.53 8.01 -9.37
CA GLU A 160 12.42 9.43 -9.75
C GLU A 160 12.16 10.31 -8.53
N GLN A 161 13.09 11.19 -8.19
CA GLN A 161 12.88 12.21 -7.17
C GLN A 161 12.15 13.41 -7.77
N ARG A 162 11.16 13.91 -7.03
CA ARG A 162 10.35 15.06 -7.39
C ARG A 162 10.25 16.00 -6.20
N HIS A 163 10.57 17.26 -6.45
CA HIS A 163 10.11 18.35 -5.60
C HIS A 163 8.79 18.84 -6.19
N VAL A 164 7.76 18.94 -5.36
CA VAL A 164 6.41 19.34 -5.77
C VAL A 164 5.86 20.38 -4.81
N GLU A 165 5.10 21.34 -5.34
CA GLU A 165 4.44 22.37 -4.54
C GLU A 165 3.20 21.81 -3.81
N SER A 166 2.60 20.76 -4.37
CA SER A 166 1.42 20.08 -3.81
C SER A 166 1.41 18.58 -4.15
N LEU A 167 0.68 17.79 -3.38
CA LEU A 167 0.46 16.37 -3.70
C LEU A 167 -0.43 16.22 -4.95
N THR A 168 -1.23 17.22 -5.28
CA THR A 168 -2.01 17.29 -6.52
C THR A 168 -1.09 17.38 -7.73
N ASP A 169 -0.03 18.18 -7.69
CA ASP A 169 0.95 18.26 -8.78
C ASP A 169 1.66 16.92 -8.99
N LEU A 170 2.00 16.22 -7.90
CA LEU A 170 2.55 14.87 -7.97
C LEU A 170 1.55 13.89 -8.60
N ALA A 171 0.27 13.96 -8.22
CA ALA A 171 -0.78 13.11 -8.77
C ALA A 171 -0.93 13.32 -10.29
N VAL A 172 -1.01 14.57 -10.75
CA VAL A 172 -1.06 14.92 -12.17
C VAL A 172 0.16 14.37 -12.91
N TRP A 173 1.36 14.61 -12.38
CA TRP A 173 2.60 14.09 -12.95
C TRP A 173 2.60 12.55 -13.03
N ARG A 174 2.15 11.85 -11.99
CA ARG A 174 2.06 10.39 -11.96
C ARG A 174 1.21 9.90 -13.13
N TYR A 175 0.00 10.43 -13.28
CA TYR A 175 -0.93 9.94 -14.29
C TYR A 175 -0.53 10.33 -15.72
N HIS A 176 0.17 11.46 -15.92
CA HIS A 176 0.78 11.77 -17.22
C HIS A 176 2.01 10.90 -17.53
N SER A 177 2.79 10.50 -16.53
CA SER A 177 3.93 9.59 -16.76
C SER A 177 3.50 8.15 -17.00
N TYR A 178 2.36 7.72 -16.43
CA TYR A 178 1.84 6.36 -16.52
C TYR A 178 1.81 5.76 -17.94
N PRO A 179 1.11 6.34 -18.95
CA PRO A 179 1.09 5.75 -20.28
C PRO A 179 2.45 5.81 -20.99
N ARG A 180 3.25 6.84 -20.72
CA ARG A 180 4.60 7.00 -21.30
C ARG A 180 5.55 5.93 -20.79
N ASP A 181 5.51 5.65 -19.50
CA ASP A 181 6.40 4.65 -18.89
C ASP A 181 5.99 3.23 -19.31
N ARG A 182 4.69 2.96 -19.48
CA ARG A 182 4.21 1.70 -20.08
C ARG A 182 4.71 1.51 -21.51
N SER A 183 4.56 2.52 -22.36
CA SER A 183 5.01 2.46 -23.75
C SER A 183 6.52 2.28 -23.84
N TRP A 184 7.28 3.02 -23.02
CA TRP A 184 8.73 2.86 -22.91
C TRP A 184 9.11 1.44 -22.50
N ALA A 185 8.48 0.87 -21.47
CA ALA A 185 8.78 -0.49 -21.03
C ALA A 185 8.48 -1.53 -22.11
N GLY A 186 7.38 -1.37 -22.86
CA GLY A 186 7.07 -2.23 -24.00
C GLY A 186 8.14 -2.17 -25.11
N GLN A 187 8.63 -0.97 -25.43
CA GLN A 187 9.73 -0.78 -26.38
C GLN A 187 11.04 -1.42 -25.89
N GLN A 188 11.36 -1.27 -24.60
CA GLN A 188 12.53 -1.91 -23.99
C GLN A 188 12.43 -3.44 -24.06
N LEU A 189 11.25 -4.01 -23.77
CA LEU A 189 11.03 -5.46 -23.90
C LEU A 189 11.19 -5.93 -25.33
N ALA A 190 10.59 -5.24 -26.30
CA ALA A 190 10.75 -5.59 -27.72
C ALA A 190 12.22 -5.59 -28.14
N GLN A 191 12.99 -4.56 -27.75
CA GLN A 191 14.42 -4.47 -28.02
C GLN A 191 15.20 -5.60 -27.34
N MET A 192 14.94 -5.85 -26.07
CA MET A 192 15.57 -6.90 -25.28
C MET A 192 15.36 -8.28 -25.90
N LEU A 193 14.12 -8.58 -26.32
CA LEU A 193 13.74 -9.85 -26.94
C LEU A 193 14.16 -9.96 -28.43
N GLY A 194 14.81 -8.94 -28.99
CA GLY A 194 15.23 -8.93 -30.39
C GLY A 194 14.07 -8.93 -31.39
N LEU A 195 12.90 -8.45 -30.97
CA LEU A 195 11.70 -8.39 -31.79
C LEU A 195 11.80 -7.22 -32.79
N HIS A 196 11.45 -7.47 -34.04
CA HIS A 196 11.43 -6.43 -35.08
C HIS A 196 10.35 -5.37 -34.79
N ALA A 197 10.53 -4.17 -35.36
CA ALA A 197 9.64 -3.01 -35.18
C ALA A 197 8.16 -3.26 -35.58
N ASP A 198 7.86 -4.37 -36.26
CA ASP A 198 6.50 -4.77 -36.64
C ASP A 198 5.70 -5.41 -35.49
N VAL A 199 6.36 -5.81 -34.38
CA VAL A 199 5.65 -6.21 -33.16
C VAL A 199 5.11 -4.96 -32.49
N GLN A 200 3.79 -4.89 -32.32
CA GLN A 200 3.16 -3.78 -31.61
C GLN A 200 3.67 -3.75 -30.17
N SER A 201 4.48 -2.73 -29.83
CA SER A 201 5.04 -2.54 -28.49
C SER A 201 3.97 -2.52 -27.38
N ASP A 202 2.72 -2.25 -27.75
CA ASP A 202 1.57 -2.24 -26.84
C ASP A 202 1.18 -3.64 -26.34
N GLU A 203 1.44 -4.72 -27.09
CA GLU A 203 1.18 -6.09 -26.64
C GLU A 203 2.16 -6.53 -25.54
N LEU A 204 3.38 -6.01 -25.58
CA LEU A 204 4.42 -6.28 -24.59
C LEU A 204 4.43 -5.24 -23.45
N ALA A 205 3.66 -4.16 -23.59
CA ALA A 205 3.64 -3.12 -22.59
C ALA A 205 3.05 -3.67 -21.27
N PRO A 206 3.72 -3.45 -20.12
CA PRO A 206 3.18 -3.79 -18.81
C PRO A 206 1.73 -3.33 -18.67
N GLU A 207 0.85 -4.16 -18.09
CA GLU A 207 -0.58 -3.83 -17.94
C GLU A 207 -0.79 -2.58 -17.07
N TYR A 208 0.09 -2.39 -16.08
CA TYR A 208 -0.01 -1.33 -15.11
C TYR A 208 1.35 -0.81 -14.63
N VAL A 209 1.30 0.33 -13.94
CA VAL A 209 2.43 0.89 -13.17
C VAL A 209 1.99 1.02 -11.72
N LEU A 210 2.59 0.22 -10.83
CA LEU A 210 2.48 0.46 -9.39
C LEU A 210 3.51 1.50 -8.97
N SER A 211 3.21 2.32 -7.97
CA SER A 211 4.24 3.17 -7.36
C SER A 211 4.29 3.04 -5.86
N ALA A 212 5.51 3.02 -5.33
CA ALA A 212 5.80 3.27 -3.93
C ALA A 212 6.50 4.62 -3.78
N TYR A 213 6.09 5.42 -2.79
CA TYR A 213 6.61 6.77 -2.56
C TYR A 213 7.38 6.82 -1.24
N GLU A 214 8.62 7.27 -1.31
CA GLU A 214 9.39 7.67 -0.13
C GLU A 214 9.24 9.18 0.07
N LEU A 215 8.51 9.60 1.10
CA LEU A 215 8.37 11.00 1.48
C LEU A 215 9.59 11.42 2.31
N ARG A 216 10.47 12.26 1.76
CA ARG A 216 11.72 12.65 2.40
C ARG A 216 11.62 13.99 3.14
N GLU A 217 11.48 15.08 2.39
CA GLU A 217 11.43 16.44 2.94
C GLU A 217 9.99 16.91 2.96
N ASN A 218 9.48 17.29 4.12
CA ASN A 218 8.15 17.83 4.31
C ASN A 218 8.05 18.59 5.65
N SER A 219 7.07 19.50 5.77
CA SER A 219 6.78 20.21 7.03
C SER A 219 5.73 19.53 7.90
N TRP A 220 4.99 18.54 7.36
CA TRP A 220 3.87 17.93 8.05
C TRP A 220 4.28 17.15 9.31
N LYS A 221 3.40 17.20 10.32
CA LYS A 221 3.52 16.45 11.58
C LYS A 221 2.16 15.86 11.97
N GLY A 222 2.18 14.83 12.82
CA GLY A 222 0.97 14.21 13.36
C GLY A 222 -0.04 13.82 12.28
N GLY A 223 -1.28 14.27 12.42
CA GLY A 223 -2.37 13.98 11.47
C GLY A 223 -2.16 14.55 10.06
N GLY A 224 -1.37 15.62 9.91
CA GLY A 224 -1.00 16.15 8.60
C GLY A 224 -0.12 15.18 7.83
N LEU A 225 0.86 14.57 8.51
CA LEU A 225 1.74 13.57 7.89
C LEU A 225 0.94 12.30 7.52
N GLU A 226 0.05 11.85 8.40
CA GLU A 226 -0.84 10.71 8.12
C GLU A 226 -1.70 10.98 6.88
N THR A 227 -2.31 12.16 6.78
CA THR A 227 -3.10 12.57 5.61
C THR A 227 -2.26 12.60 4.33
N ALA A 228 -1.04 13.16 4.40
CA ALA A 228 -0.12 13.20 3.27
C ALA A 228 0.25 11.80 2.76
N LEU A 229 0.53 10.86 3.68
CA LEU A 229 0.82 9.47 3.32
C LEU A 229 -0.39 8.80 2.65
N HIS A 230 -1.60 8.99 3.18
CA HIS A 230 -2.81 8.45 2.53
C HIS A 230 -3.04 9.03 1.13
N LEU A 231 -2.80 10.33 0.94
CA LEU A 231 -2.88 10.99 -0.36
C LEU A 231 -1.83 10.47 -1.35
N LEU A 232 -0.60 10.25 -0.91
CA LEU A 232 0.47 9.63 -1.70
C LEU A 232 0.14 8.20 -2.10
N THR A 233 -0.43 7.41 -1.20
CA THR A 233 -0.88 6.04 -1.48
C THR A 233 -2.05 6.00 -2.48
N THR A 234 -2.89 7.04 -2.50
CA THR A 234 -4.09 7.10 -3.36
C THR A 234 -4.22 8.41 -4.16
N PRO A 235 -3.28 8.72 -5.08
CA PRO A 235 -3.25 10.02 -5.76
C PRO A 235 -4.48 10.28 -6.66
N SER A 236 -5.22 9.23 -7.02
CA SER A 236 -6.46 9.32 -7.82
C SER A 236 -7.51 10.24 -7.21
N VAL A 237 -7.51 10.44 -5.88
CA VAL A 237 -8.50 11.26 -5.19
C VAL A 237 -8.27 12.77 -5.35
N LEU A 238 -7.19 13.17 -6.02
CA LEU A 238 -6.81 14.56 -6.27
C LEU A 238 -6.99 14.98 -7.73
N VAL A 239 -7.25 14.03 -8.65
CA VAL A 239 -7.30 14.29 -10.09
C VAL A 239 -8.53 13.70 -10.76
N ASN A 240 -8.98 14.35 -11.83
CA ASN A 240 -9.86 13.73 -12.81
C ASN A 240 -9.01 12.97 -13.84
N ARG A 241 -9.22 11.66 -13.91
CA ARG A 241 -8.51 10.73 -14.80
C ARG A 241 -9.43 9.95 -15.74
N GLN A 242 -10.65 10.47 -15.98
CA GLN A 242 -11.60 9.85 -16.92
C GLN A 242 -11.04 9.80 -18.35
N ASP A 243 -10.26 10.81 -18.72
CA ASP A 243 -9.44 10.82 -19.92
C ASP A 243 -7.96 10.67 -19.54
N PRO A 244 -7.32 9.51 -19.80
CA PRO A 244 -5.91 9.28 -19.50
C PRO A 244 -4.95 10.21 -20.25
N GLN A 245 -5.36 10.79 -21.37
CA GLN A 245 -4.54 11.74 -22.14
C GLN A 245 -4.65 13.17 -21.59
N ASN A 246 -5.74 13.47 -20.88
CA ASN A 246 -6.05 14.80 -20.39
C ASN A 246 -6.35 14.79 -18.87
N VAL A 247 -5.44 14.21 -18.10
CA VAL A 247 -5.53 14.20 -16.65
C VAL A 247 -5.41 15.63 -16.13
N SER A 248 -6.33 16.03 -15.27
CA SER A 248 -6.36 17.36 -14.67
C SER A 248 -6.61 17.28 -13.17
N PRO A 249 -6.17 18.27 -12.39
CA PRO A 249 -6.60 18.41 -10.99
C PRO A 249 -8.12 18.37 -10.86
N LEU A 250 -8.62 17.90 -9.72
CA LEU A 250 -10.00 18.20 -9.32
C LEU A 250 -10.15 19.70 -9.03
N ALA A 251 -11.34 20.11 -8.57
CA ALA A 251 -11.61 21.51 -8.25
C ALA A 251 -10.52 22.12 -7.34
N PRO A 252 -10.19 23.41 -7.50
CA PRO A 252 -9.22 24.09 -6.63
C PRO A 252 -9.56 23.91 -5.15
N GLY A 253 -8.54 23.70 -4.31
CA GLY A 253 -8.69 23.54 -2.85
C GLY A 253 -9.13 22.15 -2.37
N VAL A 254 -9.26 21.15 -3.26
CA VAL A 254 -9.58 19.77 -2.85
C VAL A 254 -8.51 19.18 -1.92
N GLU A 255 -7.23 19.43 -2.19
CA GLU A 255 -6.14 18.98 -1.32
C GLU A 255 -6.21 19.65 0.07
N ASP A 256 -6.40 20.98 0.11
CA ASP A 256 -6.57 21.72 1.36
C ASP A 256 -7.73 21.19 2.18
N ALA A 257 -8.88 20.92 1.53
CA ALA A 257 -10.06 20.37 2.20
C ALA A 257 -9.77 18.97 2.80
N LYS A 258 -8.94 18.15 2.14
CA LYS A 258 -8.54 16.84 2.66
C LYS A 258 -7.59 16.96 3.85
N PHE A 259 -6.63 17.88 3.81
CA PHE A 259 -5.77 18.17 4.96
C PHE A 259 -6.57 18.71 6.15
N GLN A 260 -7.50 19.64 5.92
CA GLN A 260 -8.38 20.17 6.96
C GLN A 260 -9.27 19.08 7.59
N ALA A 261 -9.72 18.11 6.79
CA ALA A 261 -10.56 17.02 7.25
C ALA A 261 -9.77 15.87 7.92
N GLY A 262 -8.44 15.89 7.90
CA GLY A 262 -7.63 14.74 8.33
C GLY A 262 -7.95 13.48 7.52
N TRP A 263 -8.04 13.62 6.20
CA TRP A 263 -8.58 12.59 5.31
C TRP A 263 -7.71 11.33 5.29
N TRP A 264 -8.36 10.18 5.27
CA TRP A 264 -7.76 8.86 5.10
C TRP A 264 -8.57 8.04 4.09
N HIS A 265 -7.90 7.09 3.43
CA HIS A 265 -8.56 6.19 2.48
C HIS A 265 -9.07 4.93 3.19
N PRO A 266 -10.35 4.53 3.03
CA PRO A 266 -10.97 3.45 3.78
C PRO A 266 -10.33 2.07 3.60
N GLU A 267 -9.78 1.83 2.40
CA GLU A 267 -9.14 0.55 2.04
C GLU A 267 -7.62 0.58 2.20
N ALA A 268 -7.06 1.70 2.64
CA ALA A 268 -5.63 1.79 2.89
C ALA A 268 -5.30 1.31 4.30
N VAL A 269 -4.18 0.61 4.44
CA VAL A 269 -3.72 0.01 5.69
C VAL A 269 -2.42 0.67 6.10
N SER A 270 -2.45 1.36 7.24
CA SER A 270 -1.26 1.95 7.84
C SER A 270 -0.38 0.87 8.47
N PHE A 271 0.93 1.03 8.33
CA PHE A 271 1.95 0.18 8.93
C PHE A 271 3.10 1.01 9.48
N GLY A 272 3.96 0.37 10.26
CA GLY A 272 5.02 1.03 11.03
C GLY A 272 4.67 1.14 12.52
N GLY A 273 5.53 1.80 13.28
CA GLY A 273 5.33 1.96 14.72
C GLY A 273 6.42 2.80 15.36
N GLY A 274 6.03 3.92 15.99
CA GLY A 274 6.88 4.84 16.77
C GLY A 274 7.94 5.60 15.98
N VAL A 275 8.67 4.92 15.10
CA VAL A 275 9.89 5.37 14.41
C VAL A 275 9.77 5.33 12.88
N SER A 276 8.65 4.93 12.31
CA SER A 276 8.39 5.11 10.88
C SER A 276 6.90 4.97 10.59
N GLN A 277 6.45 5.62 9.52
CA GLN A 277 5.04 5.62 9.13
C GLN A 277 4.92 5.25 7.65
N GLY A 278 4.12 4.24 7.37
CA GLY A 278 3.78 3.84 6.02
C GLY A 278 2.29 3.58 5.87
N VAL A 279 1.81 3.67 4.64
CA VAL A 279 0.43 3.41 4.26
C VAL A 279 0.44 2.62 2.96
N ALA A 280 -0.11 1.41 2.98
CA ALA A 280 -0.30 0.58 1.80
C ALA A 280 -1.75 0.68 1.31
N GLY A 281 -1.95 0.61 0.00
CA GLY A 281 -3.27 0.58 -0.61
C GLY A 281 -3.21 -0.07 -1.98
N TRP A 282 -4.37 -0.24 -2.62
CA TRP A 282 -4.46 -0.85 -3.95
C TRP A 282 -3.63 -0.10 -5.01
N SER A 283 -3.56 1.23 -4.92
CA SER A 283 -2.91 2.07 -5.93
C SER A 283 -1.40 2.30 -5.70
N GLY A 284 -0.87 1.86 -4.56
CA GLY A 284 0.53 2.10 -4.22
C GLY A 284 0.84 1.97 -2.73
N VAL A 285 2.05 2.35 -2.37
CA VAL A 285 2.55 2.41 -1.00
C VAL A 285 3.18 3.77 -0.76
N ALA A 286 2.98 4.37 0.41
CA ALA A 286 3.70 5.56 0.83
C ALA A 286 4.45 5.28 2.12
N TYR A 287 5.64 5.84 2.26
CA TYR A 287 6.50 5.64 3.41
C TYR A 287 7.27 6.90 3.75
N HIS A 288 7.30 7.26 5.02
CA HIS A 288 8.16 8.31 5.56
C HIS A 288 9.18 7.67 6.52
N PRO A 289 10.47 7.60 6.15
CA PRO A 289 11.52 7.11 7.04
C PRO A 289 11.76 8.12 8.17
N GLN A 290 11.98 7.65 9.40
CA GLN A 290 12.66 8.47 10.41
C GLN A 290 14.14 8.09 10.46
N PRO A 291 15.02 8.98 10.93
CA PRO A 291 16.47 8.74 11.04
C PRO A 291 16.89 7.71 12.10
N ASP A 292 15.99 6.84 12.58
CA ASP A 292 16.31 5.78 13.55
C ASP A 292 16.92 4.55 12.84
N GLU A 293 18.03 4.03 13.36
CA GLU A 293 18.72 2.84 12.83
C GLU A 293 17.85 1.57 12.80
N ARG A 294 16.74 1.53 13.55
CA ARG A 294 15.81 0.39 13.58
C ARG A 294 14.61 0.54 12.66
N ALA A 295 14.48 1.67 11.96
CA ALA A 295 13.38 1.88 11.02
C ALA A 295 13.52 0.97 9.79
N LEU A 296 12.37 0.59 9.23
CA LEU A 296 12.32 -0.03 7.90
C LEU A 296 13.05 0.85 6.88
N THR A 297 13.77 0.23 5.95
CA THR A 297 14.36 0.97 4.84
C THR A 297 13.39 0.99 3.66
N MET A 298 13.51 1.99 2.79
CA MET A 298 12.77 1.98 1.53
C MET A 298 13.16 0.76 0.67
N SER A 299 14.39 0.27 0.80
CA SER A 299 14.83 -0.96 0.12
C SER A 299 14.05 -2.20 0.56
N ASP A 300 13.62 -2.28 1.83
CA ASP A 300 12.79 -3.40 2.31
C ASP A 300 11.41 -3.41 1.65
N ILE A 301 10.80 -2.23 1.51
CA ILE A 301 9.53 -2.03 0.80
C ILE A 301 9.70 -2.38 -0.68
N VAL A 302 10.75 -1.86 -1.33
CA VAL A 302 11.05 -2.12 -2.74
C VAL A 302 11.27 -3.61 -3.00
N ASN A 303 12.02 -4.30 -2.15
CA ASN A 303 12.28 -5.74 -2.32
C ASN A 303 11.01 -6.58 -2.16
N LEU A 304 10.11 -6.21 -1.23
CA LEU A 304 8.82 -6.87 -1.12
C LEU A 304 7.92 -6.60 -2.34
N GLU A 305 7.85 -5.35 -2.78
CA GLU A 305 7.04 -4.97 -3.95
C GLU A 305 7.55 -5.61 -5.23
N LEU A 306 8.86 -5.71 -5.42
CA LEU A 306 9.46 -6.41 -6.56
C LEU A 306 8.93 -7.86 -6.69
N ASP A 307 8.95 -8.61 -5.58
CA ASP A 307 8.45 -9.98 -5.58
C ASP A 307 6.92 -10.03 -5.71
N ALA A 308 6.21 -9.10 -5.05
CA ALA A 308 4.74 -9.02 -5.11
C ALA A 308 4.25 -8.74 -6.54
N GLN A 309 4.86 -7.75 -7.20
CA GLN A 309 4.52 -7.36 -8.57
C GLN A 309 4.93 -8.42 -9.59
N ALA A 310 6.05 -9.12 -9.37
CA ALA A 310 6.44 -10.24 -10.23
C ALA A 310 5.40 -11.38 -10.16
N LEU A 311 4.97 -11.75 -8.96
CA LEU A 311 3.94 -12.76 -8.78
C LEU A 311 2.57 -12.29 -9.26
N TRP A 312 2.24 -11.01 -9.11
CA TRP A 312 1.00 -10.46 -9.62
C TRP A 312 0.93 -10.63 -11.14
N ALA A 313 1.97 -10.21 -11.88
CA ALA A 313 2.02 -10.40 -13.34
C ALA A 313 1.98 -11.88 -13.77
N LEU A 314 2.70 -12.77 -13.08
CA LEU A 314 2.64 -14.20 -13.37
C LEU A 314 1.24 -14.78 -13.14
N THR A 315 0.61 -14.46 -12.01
CA THR A 315 -0.74 -14.95 -11.67
C THR A 315 -1.81 -14.36 -12.58
N SER A 316 -1.69 -13.07 -12.92
CA SER A 316 -2.55 -12.40 -13.89
C SER A 316 -2.50 -13.12 -15.24
N HIS A 317 -1.30 -13.41 -15.76
CA HIS A 317 -1.15 -14.15 -17.01
C HIS A 317 -1.83 -15.52 -16.97
N ILE A 318 -1.59 -16.32 -15.92
CA ILE A 318 -2.20 -17.64 -15.76
C ILE A 318 -3.73 -17.55 -15.78
N LEU A 319 -4.30 -16.58 -15.06
CA LEU A 319 -5.75 -16.42 -14.96
C LEU A 319 -6.35 -15.91 -16.27
N HIS A 320 -5.68 -15.00 -16.99
CA HIS A 320 -6.11 -14.57 -18.32
C HIS A 320 -6.14 -15.74 -19.32
N VAL A 321 -5.18 -16.68 -19.26
CA VAL A 321 -5.21 -17.89 -20.11
C VAL A 321 -6.47 -18.74 -19.83
N VAL A 322 -6.86 -18.85 -18.55
CA VAL A 322 -8.11 -19.56 -18.15
C VAL A 322 -9.34 -18.80 -18.63
N GLU A 323 -9.36 -17.47 -18.49
CA GLU A 323 -10.45 -16.62 -18.96
C GLU A 323 -10.64 -16.70 -20.49
N ASP A 324 -9.55 -16.91 -21.24
CA ASP A 324 -9.57 -17.20 -22.67
C ASP A 324 -10.06 -18.63 -23.00
N GLY A 325 -10.45 -19.43 -22.00
CA GLY A 325 -10.92 -20.81 -22.16
C GLY A 325 -9.83 -21.81 -22.48
N ARG A 326 -8.56 -21.51 -22.15
CA ARG A 326 -7.41 -22.38 -22.38
C ARG A 326 -6.85 -22.90 -21.05
N ASP A 327 -6.22 -24.07 -21.11
CA ASP A 327 -5.50 -24.61 -19.97
C ASP A 327 -4.14 -23.91 -19.81
N PRO A 328 -3.84 -23.27 -18.65
CA PRO A 328 -2.55 -22.67 -18.42
C PRO A 328 -1.44 -23.73 -18.34
N VAL A 329 -0.41 -23.54 -19.15
CA VAL A 329 0.79 -24.39 -19.17
C VAL A 329 1.99 -23.57 -18.73
N MET A 330 2.66 -24.05 -17.67
CA MET A 330 3.91 -23.50 -17.16
C MET A 330 4.99 -24.60 -17.17
N PRO A 331 6.28 -24.25 -17.32
CA PRO A 331 7.37 -25.18 -17.06
C PRO A 331 7.21 -25.83 -15.68
N LYS A 332 7.50 -27.13 -15.55
CA LYS A 332 7.26 -27.89 -14.31
C LYS A 332 7.86 -27.25 -13.06
N VAL A 333 9.02 -26.61 -13.20
CA VAL A 333 9.72 -25.91 -12.12
C VAL A 333 8.97 -24.67 -11.62
N TYR A 334 8.09 -24.09 -12.44
CA TYR A 334 7.27 -22.91 -12.15
C TYR A 334 5.76 -23.22 -12.06
N GLY A 335 5.39 -24.49 -11.80
CA GLY A 335 3.99 -24.92 -11.64
C GLY A 335 3.33 -24.54 -10.31
N TRP A 336 2.17 -25.13 -9.98
CA TRP A 336 1.40 -24.77 -8.78
C TRP A 336 2.18 -24.88 -7.45
N ARG A 337 3.14 -25.83 -7.36
CA ARG A 337 4.01 -25.98 -6.17
C ARG A 337 4.95 -24.79 -5.98
N TYR A 338 5.40 -24.17 -7.07
CA TYR A 338 6.22 -22.95 -7.03
C TYR A 338 5.41 -21.78 -6.47
N LEU A 339 4.21 -21.53 -7.01
CA LEU A 339 3.31 -20.49 -6.51
C LEU A 339 2.93 -20.71 -5.05
N ARG A 340 2.64 -21.96 -4.65
CA ARG A 340 2.38 -22.31 -3.25
C ARG A 340 3.56 -21.96 -2.34
N SER A 341 4.78 -22.27 -2.78
CA SER A 341 5.99 -22.01 -2.00
C SER A 341 6.26 -20.51 -1.86
N ALA A 342 6.07 -19.74 -2.94
CA ALA A 342 6.16 -18.28 -2.92
C ALA A 342 5.10 -17.66 -1.97
N TYR A 343 3.85 -18.13 -2.07
CA TYR A 343 2.78 -17.72 -1.17
C TYR A 343 3.12 -17.95 0.30
N VAL A 344 3.63 -19.14 0.64
CA VAL A 344 4.03 -19.47 2.03
C VAL A 344 5.16 -18.55 2.49
N ARG A 345 6.18 -18.31 1.67
CA ARG A 345 7.31 -17.44 2.04
C ARG A 345 6.91 -15.97 2.25
N LEU A 346 5.94 -15.48 1.49
CA LEU A 346 5.41 -14.12 1.63
C LEU A 346 4.45 -13.96 2.81
N THR A 347 3.67 -14.98 3.13
CA THR A 347 2.61 -14.85 4.15
C THR A 347 3.08 -15.27 5.54
N THR A 348 4.03 -16.19 5.64
CA THR A 348 4.50 -16.74 6.91
C THR A 348 5.46 -15.79 7.61
N ALA A 349 5.15 -15.42 8.85
CA ALA A 349 6.04 -14.64 9.69
C ALA A 349 7.31 -15.44 10.02
N ARG A 350 8.47 -14.78 10.01
CA ARG A 350 9.76 -15.43 10.30
C ARG A 350 10.17 -15.16 11.76
N PRO A 351 10.84 -16.09 12.45
CA PRO A 351 11.30 -15.87 13.83
C PRO A 351 12.21 -14.65 14.00
N THR A 352 12.94 -14.27 12.95
CA THR A 352 13.86 -13.12 12.93
C THR A 352 13.24 -11.85 12.33
N GLU A 353 11.97 -11.90 11.91
CA GLU A 353 11.27 -10.75 11.33
C GLU A 353 10.87 -9.77 12.44
N SER A 354 11.21 -8.49 12.28
CA SER A 354 10.77 -7.48 13.23
C SER A 354 9.26 -7.22 13.11
N ALA A 355 8.63 -6.71 14.17
CA ALA A 355 7.21 -6.35 14.14
C ALA A 355 6.87 -5.36 13.02
N GLN A 356 7.80 -4.46 12.67
CA GLN A 356 7.61 -3.50 11.57
C GLN A 356 7.62 -4.19 10.20
N HIS A 357 8.57 -5.10 9.95
CA HIS A 357 8.62 -5.87 8.69
C HIS A 357 7.34 -6.69 8.51
N ARG A 358 6.89 -7.34 9.60
CA ARG A 358 5.64 -8.08 9.60
C ARG A 358 4.44 -7.18 9.27
N ALA A 359 4.31 -6.03 9.94
CA ALA A 359 3.21 -5.10 9.71
C ALA A 359 3.20 -4.52 8.28
N MET A 360 4.37 -4.13 7.77
CA MET A 360 4.55 -3.69 6.38
C MET A 360 4.11 -4.77 5.39
N ARG A 361 4.58 -6.00 5.59
CA ARG A 361 4.26 -7.15 4.73
C ARG A 361 2.78 -7.48 4.76
N GLU A 362 2.17 -7.54 5.93
CA GLU A 362 0.74 -7.77 6.08
C GLU A 362 -0.09 -6.67 5.40
N ALA A 363 0.28 -5.40 5.56
CA ALA A 363 -0.40 -4.28 4.92
C ALA A 363 -0.35 -4.40 3.39
N ILE A 364 0.85 -4.52 2.80
CA ILE A 364 1.04 -4.62 1.34
C ILE A 364 0.32 -5.83 0.75
N LEU A 365 0.43 -7.01 1.37
CA LEU A 365 -0.22 -8.21 0.88
C LEU A 365 -1.75 -8.15 1.01
N SER A 366 -2.27 -7.49 2.05
CA SER A 366 -3.71 -7.36 2.25
C SER A 366 -4.37 -6.41 1.24
N THR A 367 -3.65 -5.38 0.79
CA THR A 367 -4.19 -4.36 -0.12
C THR A 367 -3.91 -4.63 -1.59
N SER A 368 -3.09 -5.64 -1.93
CA SER A 368 -2.70 -5.96 -3.32
C SER A 368 -3.56 -7.03 -4.00
N GLU A 369 -4.50 -7.65 -3.28
CA GLU A 369 -5.27 -8.84 -3.69
C GLU A 369 -4.44 -10.08 -4.11
N LEU A 370 -3.11 -9.96 -4.15
CA LEU A 370 -2.17 -11.01 -4.56
C LEU A 370 -2.41 -12.35 -3.84
N PRO A 371 -2.67 -12.41 -2.51
CA PRO A 371 -2.97 -13.67 -1.83
C PRO A 371 -4.18 -14.43 -2.39
N LYS A 372 -5.18 -13.71 -2.91
CA LYS A 372 -6.36 -14.31 -3.54
C LYS A 372 -6.02 -14.80 -4.94
N LEU A 373 -5.39 -13.96 -5.76
CA LEU A 373 -4.97 -14.30 -7.13
C LEU A 373 -4.02 -15.49 -7.16
N LEU A 374 -3.04 -15.54 -6.25
CA LEU A 374 -2.11 -16.66 -6.11
C LEU A 374 -2.83 -17.98 -5.84
N ARG A 375 -3.90 -17.98 -5.05
CA ARG A 375 -4.66 -19.20 -4.75
C ARG A 375 -5.44 -19.66 -5.98
N SER A 376 -6.13 -18.75 -6.67
CA SER A 376 -6.83 -19.06 -7.92
C SER A 376 -5.88 -19.61 -8.99
N ALA A 377 -4.71 -19.00 -9.18
CA ALA A 377 -3.72 -19.47 -10.14
C ALA A 377 -3.11 -20.83 -9.75
N GLN A 378 -2.93 -21.10 -8.45
CA GLN A 378 -2.51 -22.42 -7.97
C GLN A 378 -3.52 -23.51 -8.30
N GLU A 379 -4.81 -23.23 -8.14
CA GLU A 379 -5.89 -24.16 -8.46
C GLU A 379 -5.95 -24.42 -9.97
N ALA A 380 -5.94 -23.37 -10.78
CA ALA A 380 -5.92 -23.50 -12.24
C ALA A 380 -4.75 -24.36 -12.75
N LEU A 381 -3.52 -24.09 -12.28
CA LEU A 381 -2.35 -24.89 -12.67
C LEU A 381 -2.38 -26.34 -12.17
N ARG A 382 -3.03 -26.59 -11.03
CA ARG A 382 -3.17 -27.96 -10.50
C ARG A 382 -4.16 -28.75 -11.34
N ASP A 383 -5.25 -28.12 -11.77
CA ASP A 383 -6.30 -28.78 -12.52
C ASP A 383 -5.87 -29.05 -13.98
N SER A 384 -5.07 -28.17 -14.57
CA SER A 384 -4.51 -28.34 -15.93
C SER A 384 -3.27 -29.26 -15.99
N ASN A 385 -2.63 -29.57 -14.87
CA ASN A 385 -1.44 -30.44 -14.78
C ASN A 385 -1.46 -31.27 -13.47
N PRO A 386 -2.29 -32.33 -13.40
CA PRO A 386 -2.50 -33.11 -12.17
C PRO A 386 -1.25 -33.85 -11.64
#